data_AF-A0A963WDX9-F1
#
_entry.id   AF-A0A963WDX9-F1
#
_cell.length_a   1.000
_cell.length_b   1.000
_cell.length_c   1.000
_cell.angle_alpha   90.00
_cell.angle_beta   90.00
_cell.angle_gamma   90.00
#
_symmetry.space_group_name_H-M   'P 1'
#
loop_
_entity.id
_entity.type
_entity.pdbx_description
1 polymer ?
#
loop_
_entity_poly.entity_id
_entity_poly.type
_entity_poly.pdbx_seq_one_letter_code
_entity_poly.pdbx_strand_id
1 'polypeptide(L)'
;MLNRSLLALTSVVHLLRPAIAFLIRNGVAYPAFAAAAKELFLQQARAELERDSRQPSLSALTILSGVHRCDVRKLTATPDSQDRHAQQDLNLASQVVSRWLSDPRYL
;
A
#
# COMPACT_ATOMS: atom_id res chain seq x y z
N MET A 1 -5.88 16.47 25.34
CA MET A 1 -6.87 16.43 24.25
C MET A 1 -6.56 15.23 23.37
N LEU A 2 -7.41 14.20 23.37
CA LEU A 2 -7.23 13.02 22.51
C LEU A 2 -7.37 13.45 21.05
N ASN A 3 -6.32 13.28 20.25
CA ASN A 3 -6.26 13.74 18.87
C ASN A 3 -7.20 12.86 18.01
N ARG A 4 -8.21 13.43 17.34
CA ARG A 4 -9.17 12.65 16.52
C ARG A 4 -8.48 11.77 15.47
N SER A 5 -7.36 12.24 14.93
CA SER A 5 -6.50 11.51 14.01
C SER A 5 -5.93 10.23 14.62
N LEU A 6 -5.51 10.26 15.90
CA LEU A 6 -5.00 9.08 16.61
C LEU A 6 -6.09 8.04 16.82
N LEU A 7 -7.32 8.46 17.18
CA LEU A 7 -8.45 7.53 17.36
C LEU A 7 -8.87 6.86 16.05
N ALA A 8 -8.87 7.61 14.94
CA ALA A 8 -9.13 7.05 13.62
C ALA A 8 -8.05 6.01 13.27
N LEU A 9 -6.78 6.35 13.49
CA LEU A 9 -5.66 5.45 13.20
C LEU A 9 -5.73 4.16 14.03
N THR A 10 -5.93 4.25 15.34
CA THR A 10 -6.01 3.06 16.21
C THR A 10 -7.19 2.16 15.85
N SER A 11 -8.33 2.74 15.49
CA SER A 11 -9.51 1.99 15.04
C SER A 11 -9.24 1.25 13.73
N VAL A 12 -8.62 1.93 12.75
CA VAL A 12 -8.25 1.32 11.46
C VAL A 12 -7.20 0.22 11.65
N VAL A 13 -6.22 0.40 12.52
CA VAL A 13 -5.23 -0.64 12.85
C VAL A 13 -5.92 -1.89 13.42
N HIS A 14 -6.99 -1.72 14.20
CA HIS A 14 -7.77 -2.85 14.70
C HIS A 14 -8.46 -3.62 13.57
N LEU A 15 -8.99 -2.92 12.57
CA LEU A 15 -9.60 -3.52 11.37
C LEU A 15 -8.56 -4.17 10.44
N LEU A 16 -7.36 -3.59 10.33
CA LEU A 16 -6.28 -4.13 9.50
C LEU A 16 -5.68 -5.40 10.08
N ARG A 17 -5.72 -5.62 11.40
CA ARG A 17 -5.15 -6.80 12.05
C ARG A 17 -5.64 -8.13 11.44
N PRO A 18 -6.94 -8.42 11.32
CA PRO A 18 -7.41 -9.64 10.68
C PRO A 18 -7.10 -9.69 9.18
N ALA A 19 -7.13 -8.54 8.48
CA ALA A 19 -6.80 -8.47 7.05
C ALA A 19 -5.33 -8.82 6.79
N ILE A 20 -4.40 -8.27 7.58
CA ILE A 20 -2.97 -8.56 7.48
C ILE A 20 -2.69 -10.03 7.83
N ALA A 21 -3.36 -10.57 8.86
CA ALA A 21 -3.24 -12.00 9.17
C ALA A 21 -3.69 -12.88 8.00
N PHE A 22 -4.79 -12.51 7.32
CA PHE A 22 -5.26 -13.19 6.12
C PHE A 22 -4.23 -13.11 4.97
N LEU A 23 -3.64 -11.93 4.74
CA LEU A 23 -2.61 -11.74 3.71
C LEU A 23 -1.38 -12.62 3.96
N ILE A 24 -0.89 -12.67 5.20
CA ILE A 24 0.26 -13.50 5.58
C ILE A 24 -0.03 -14.98 5.36
N ARG A 25 -1.23 -15.46 5.73
CA ARG A 25 -1.66 -16.85 5.50
C ARG A 25 -1.70 -17.24 4.01
N ASN A 26 -1.85 -16.26 3.13
CA ASN A 26 -1.83 -16.45 1.67
C ASN A 26 -0.46 -16.12 1.04
N GLY A 27 0.60 -15.92 1.84
CA GLY A 27 1.95 -15.68 1.35
C GLY A 27 2.18 -14.26 0.79
N VAL A 28 1.33 -13.29 1.12
CA VAL A 28 1.52 -11.90 0.71
C VAL A 28 2.49 -11.22 1.67
N ALA A 29 3.65 -10.82 1.15
CA ALA A 29 4.66 -10.13 1.92
C ALA A 29 4.36 -8.63 2.09
N TYR A 30 4.97 -8.03 3.13
CA TYR A 30 4.81 -6.61 3.45
C TYR A 30 5.06 -5.66 2.26
N PRO A 31 6.12 -5.82 1.43
CA PRO A 31 6.36 -4.91 0.31
C PRO A 31 5.22 -4.88 -0.71
N ALA A 32 4.58 -6.01 -0.98
CA ALA A 32 3.45 -6.11 -1.90
C ALA A 32 2.21 -5.40 -1.33
N PHE A 33 1.92 -5.60 -0.05
CA PHE A 33 0.85 -4.88 0.64
C PHE A 33 1.13 -3.37 0.70
N ALA A 34 2.36 -2.97 1.02
CA ALA A 34 2.76 -1.56 1.11
C ALA A 34 2.60 -0.84 -0.24
N ALA A 35 2.95 -1.51 -1.35
CA ALA A 35 2.73 -0.97 -2.70
C ALA A 35 1.24 -0.75 -2.99
N ALA A 36 0.39 -1.74 -2.72
CA ALA A 36 -1.06 -1.62 -2.91
C ALA A 36 -1.68 -0.56 -1.99
N ALA A 37 -1.22 -0.48 -0.73
CA ALA A 37 -1.68 0.52 0.22
C ALA A 37 -1.30 1.94 -0.23
N LYS A 38 -0.09 2.16 -0.75
CA LYS A 38 0.31 3.47 -1.32
C LYS A 38 -0.62 3.91 -2.43
N GLU A 39 -1.00 3.00 -3.33
CA GLU A 39 -1.94 3.29 -4.41
C GLU A 39 -3.32 3.68 -3.87
N LEU A 40 -3.84 2.94 -2.90
CA LEU A 40 -5.11 3.25 -2.26
C LEU A 40 -5.08 4.62 -1.56
N PHE A 41 -4.00 4.95 -0.83
CA PHE A 41 -3.82 6.25 -0.20
C PHE A 41 -3.82 7.40 -1.22
N LEU A 42 -3.16 7.20 -2.37
CA LEU A 42 -3.12 8.19 -3.43
C LEU A 42 -4.49 8.40 -4.07
N GLN A 43 -5.24 7.31 -4.31
CA GLN A 43 -6.61 7.36 -4.83
C GLN A 43 -7.53 8.12 -3.87
N GLN A 44 -7.48 7.84 -2.56
CA GLN A 44 -8.29 8.53 -1.57
C GLN A 44 -7.90 10.00 -1.42
N ALA A 45 -6.60 10.33 -1.45
CA ALA A 45 -6.14 11.72 -1.45
C ALA A 45 -6.64 12.48 -2.69
N ARG A 46 -6.63 11.85 -3.86
CA ARG A 46 -7.19 12.44 -5.07
C ARG A 46 -8.68 12.69 -4.94
N ALA A 47 -9.44 11.69 -4.49
CA ALA A 47 -10.88 11.82 -4.28
C ALA A 47 -11.22 12.94 -3.28
N GLU A 48 -10.43 13.09 -2.23
CA GLU A 48 -10.61 14.15 -1.23
C GLU A 48 -10.32 15.55 -1.82
N LEU A 49 -9.30 15.70 -2.67
CA LEU A 49 -9.03 16.95 -3.38
C LEU A 49 -10.16 17.30 -4.35
N GLU A 50 -10.67 16.31 -5.08
CA GLU A 50 -11.80 16.47 -6.00
C GLU A 50 -13.09 16.85 -5.24
N ARG A 51 -13.32 16.24 -4.06
CA ARG A 51 -14.43 16.57 -3.15
C ARG A 51 -14.38 18.04 -2.68
N ASP A 52 -13.18 18.55 -2.43
CA ASP A 52 -12.94 19.96 -2.07
C ASP A 52 -12.86 20.89 -3.29
N SER A 53 -13.17 20.41 -4.51
CA SER A 53 -13.07 21.16 -5.77
C SER A 53 -11.68 21.74 -6.03
N ARG A 54 -10.63 21.10 -5.52
CA ARG A 54 -9.22 21.46 -5.73
C ARG A 54 -8.62 20.64 -6.85
N GLN A 55 -7.79 21.27 -7.68
CA GLN A 55 -7.08 20.55 -8.73
C GLN A 55 -6.08 19.56 -8.09
N PRO A 56 -6.12 18.25 -8.42
CA PRO A 56 -5.25 17.24 -7.84
C PRO A 56 -3.84 17.32 -8.42
N SER A 57 -3.11 18.38 -8.06
CA SER A 57 -1.72 18.58 -8.46
C SER A 57 -0.78 17.62 -7.72
N LEU A 58 0.37 17.34 -8.33
CA LEU A 58 1.39 16.46 -7.75
C LEU A 58 1.82 16.88 -6.34
N SER A 59 1.94 18.20 -6.11
CA SER A 59 2.28 18.77 -4.80
C SER A 59 1.17 18.53 -3.78
N ALA A 60 -0.08 18.79 -4.16
CA ALA A 60 -1.23 18.57 -3.27
C ALA A 60 -1.41 17.09 -2.90
N LEU A 61 -1.20 16.18 -3.88
CA LEU A 61 -1.27 14.74 -3.66
C LEU A 61 -0.18 14.25 -2.70
N THR A 62 1.06 14.71 -2.87
CA THR A 62 2.18 14.37 -1.96
C THR A 62 1.90 14.83 -0.53
N ILE A 63 1.40 16.06 -0.38
CA ILE A 63 1.10 16.66 0.94
C ILE A 63 -0.04 15.91 1.63
N LEU A 64 -1.13 15.61 0.91
CA LEU A 64 -2.32 15.02 1.50
C LEU A 64 -2.18 13.51 1.76
N SER A 65 -1.55 12.78 0.84
CA SER A 65 -1.37 11.32 1.00
C SER A 65 -0.15 10.96 1.86
N GLY A 66 0.84 11.85 1.98
CA GLY A 66 2.14 11.56 2.59
C GLY A 66 3.03 10.62 1.75
N VAL A 67 2.58 10.23 0.54
CA VAL A 67 3.35 9.37 -0.37
C VAL A 67 4.41 10.21 -1.09
N HIS A 68 5.64 9.70 -1.15
CA HIS A 68 6.75 10.45 -1.72
C HIS A 68 6.51 10.78 -3.20
N ARG A 69 6.97 11.95 -3.66
CA ARG A 69 6.75 12.45 -5.02
C ARG A 69 7.20 11.47 -6.12
N CYS A 70 8.26 10.70 -5.88
CA CYS A 70 8.72 9.68 -6.84
C CYS A 70 7.69 8.55 -7.01
N ASP A 71 7.10 8.08 -5.92
CA ASP A 71 6.07 7.06 -5.92
C ASP A 71 4.80 7.61 -6.57
N VAL A 72 4.37 8.83 -6.22
CA VAL A 72 3.20 9.46 -6.85
C VAL A 72 3.37 9.57 -8.38
N ARG A 73 4.57 9.92 -8.85
CA ARG A 73 4.86 9.97 -10.30
C ARG A 73 4.78 8.61 -10.96
N LYS A 74 5.32 7.56 -10.33
CA LYS A 74 5.23 6.19 -10.84
C LYS A 74 3.79 5.68 -10.87
N LEU A 75 3.01 5.97 -9.84
CA LEU A 75 1.63 5.51 -9.71
C LEU A 75 0.64 6.33 -10.57
N THR A 76 0.95 7.60 -10.86
CA THR A 76 0.12 8.45 -11.75
C THR A 76 0.51 8.29 -13.22
N ALA A 77 1.73 7.81 -13.52
CA ALA A 77 2.10 7.42 -14.86
C ALA A 77 1.23 6.22 -15.27
N THR A 78 0.48 6.36 -16.37
CA THR A 78 -0.32 5.30 -17.01
C THR A 78 0.45 3.97 -17.00
N PRO A 79 -0.21 2.83 -16.71
CA PRO A 79 0.48 1.55 -16.51
C PRO A 79 1.07 1.09 -17.83
N ASP A 80 2.30 1.52 -18.13
CA ASP A 80 3.09 0.84 -19.12
C ASP A 80 3.56 -0.47 -18.50
N SER A 81 3.34 -1.55 -19.23
CA SER A 81 3.25 -2.94 -18.74
C SER A 81 4.56 -3.49 -18.15
N GLN A 82 5.61 -2.67 -18.11
CA GLN A 82 6.97 -3.04 -17.74
C GLN A 82 7.17 -3.11 -16.21
N ASP A 83 6.53 -2.25 -15.42
CA ASP A 83 6.73 -2.23 -13.95
C ASP A 83 5.99 -3.38 -13.22
N ARG A 84 4.91 -3.92 -13.79
CA ARG A 84 4.20 -5.09 -13.24
C ARG A 84 5.08 -6.34 -13.19
N HIS A 85 5.96 -6.53 -14.19
CA HIS A 85 6.87 -7.67 -14.26
C HIS A 85 7.93 -7.62 -13.15
N ALA A 86 8.56 -6.45 -12.93
CA ALA A 86 9.55 -6.30 -11.86
C ALA A 86 8.96 -6.49 -10.46
N GLN A 87 7.71 -6.07 -10.23
CA GLN A 87 7.00 -6.29 -8.97
C GLN A 87 6.56 -7.76 -8.78
N GLN A 88 6.27 -8.48 -9.86
CA GLN A 88 5.99 -9.93 -9.80
C GLN A 88 7.23 -10.74 -9.44
N ASP A 89 8.41 -10.39 -9.97
CA ASP A 89 9.66 -11.11 -9.68
C ASP A 89 10.10 -10.95 -8.20
N LEU A 90 9.98 -9.74 -7.65
CA LEU A 90 10.23 -9.48 -6.22
C LEU A 90 9.22 -10.22 -5.32
N ASN A 91 7.99 -10.39 -5.78
CA ASN A 91 6.97 -11.16 -5.06
C ASN A 91 7.25 -12.67 -5.10
N LEU A 92 7.80 -13.20 -6.21
CA LEU A 92 8.18 -14.62 -6.31
C LEU A 92 9.26 -14.99 -5.29
N ALA A 93 10.32 -14.19 -5.18
CA ALA A 93 11.37 -14.42 -4.19
C ALA A 93 10.82 -14.41 -2.76
N SER A 94 9.91 -13.49 -2.46
CA SER A 94 9.26 -13.40 -1.14
C SER A 94 8.28 -14.55 -0.88
N GLN A 95 7.58 -15.03 -1.92
CA GLN A 95 6.72 -16.22 -1.85
C GLN A 95 7.53 -17.50 -1.61
N VAL A 96 8.68 -17.67 -2.27
CA VAL A 96 9.58 -18.81 -2.05
C VAL A 96 10.09 -18.83 -0.62
N VAL A 97 10.58 -17.68 -0.12
CA VAL A 97 11.05 -17.56 1.26
C VAL A 97 9.92 -17.81 2.27
N SER A 98 8.73 -17.26 2.02
CA SER A 98 7.55 -17.49 2.87
C SER A 98 7.12 -18.96 2.85
N ARG A 99 7.20 -19.62 1.70
CA ARG A 99 6.89 -21.05 1.54
C ARG A 99 7.87 -21.90 2.34
N TRP A 100 9.18 -21.63 2.25
CA TRP A 100 10.20 -22.34 3.03
C TRP A 100 10.02 -22.17 4.54
N LEU A 101 9.77 -20.95 5.00
CA LEU A 101 9.56 -20.67 6.44
C LEU A 101 8.26 -21.25 7.00
N SER A 102 7.28 -21.54 6.14
CA SER A 102 5.95 -22.04 6.55
C SER A 102 5.79 -23.56 6.36
N ASP A 103 6.76 -24.22 5.71
CA ASP A 103 6.68 -25.66 5.43
C ASP A 103 7.29 -26.46 6.60
N PRO A 104 6.52 -27.32 7.28
CA PRO A 104 7.00 -28.11 8.42
C PRO A 104 8.08 -29.14 8.05
N ARG A 105 8.39 -29.32 6.76
CA ARG A 105 9.55 -30.10 6.30
C ARG A 105 10.89 -29.37 6.46
N TYR A 106 10.86 -28.06 6.72
CA TYR A 106 12.04 -27.20 6.84
C TYR A 106 12.11 -26.42 8.17
N LEU A 107 11.17 -26.66 9.10
CA LEU A 107 11.27 -26.31 10.52
C LEU A 107 12.03 -27.41 11.27
#